data_AF-A0A3E0N1K9-F1
#
_entry.id   AF-A0A3E0N1K9-F1
#
_cell.length_a   1.000
_cell.length_b   1.000
_cell.length_c   1.000
_cell.angle_alpha   90.00
_cell.angle_beta   90.00
_cell.angle_gamma   90.00
#
_symmetry.space_group_name_H-M   'P 1'
#
loop_
_entity.id
_entity.type
_entity.pdbx_description
1 polymer ?
#
loop_
_entity_poly.entity_id
_entity_poly.type
_entity_poly.pdbx_seq_one_letter_code
_entity_poly.pdbx_strand_id
1 'polypeptide(L)' 'MSSAVPIKQPSVPVEIPPGTPEWISADLIRDTLVTWQPYYRKSLTVEAAIEILLDVGQLIALLGEP' A
#
# COMPACT_ATOMS: atom_id res chain seq x y z
N MET A 1 22.81 -18.12 -0.66
CA MET A 1 22.25 -17.69 -1.96
C MET A 1 20.92 -17.03 -1.66
N SER A 2 20.84 -15.70 -1.72
CA SER A 2 19.59 -14.97 -1.48
C SER A 2 18.89 -14.79 -2.83
N SER A 3 17.86 -15.59 -3.09
CA SER A 3 17.00 -15.38 -4.25
C SER A 3 16.08 -14.20 -3.94
N ALA A 4 16.38 -13.03 -4.51
CA ALA A 4 15.36 -12.01 -4.69
C ALA A 4 14.30 -12.60 -5.62
N VAL A 5 13.12 -12.92 -5.08
CA VAL A 5 11.96 -13.25 -5.91
C VAL A 5 11.67 -11.97 -6.70
N PRO A 6 11.72 -11.99 -8.04
CA PRO A 6 11.25 -10.84 -8.80
C PRO A 6 9.75 -10.73 -8.53
N ILE A 7 9.34 -9.72 -7.76
CA ILE A 7 7.92 -9.42 -7.59
C ILE A 7 7.42 -9.05 -8.98
N LYS A 8 6.74 -9.99 -9.63
CA LYS A 8 6.12 -9.78 -10.93
C LYS A 8 4.99 -8.79 -10.70
N GLN A 9 5.25 -7.52 -10.97
CA GLN A 9 4.33 -6.41 -10.76
C GLN A 9 3.00 -6.74 -11.43
N PRO A 10 1.89 -6.82 -10.69
CA PRO A 10 0.57 -6.97 -11.29
C PRO A 10 0.34 -5.82 -12.28
N SER A 11 0.13 -6.15 -13.55
CA SER A 11 -0.02 -5.20 -14.67
C SER A 11 -1.35 -4.44 -14.66
N VAL A 12 -2.09 -4.47 -13.53
CA VAL A 12 -3.36 -3.77 -13.39
C VAL A 12 -3.07 -2.32 -13.00
N PRO A 13 -3.55 -1.34 -13.79
CA PRO A 13 -3.51 0.06 -13.41
C PRO A 13 -4.28 0.25 -12.09
N VAL A 14 -3.62 0.86 -11.10
CA VAL A 14 -4.28 1.31 -9.87
C VAL A 14 -4.63 2.78 -10.11
N GLU A 15 -5.92 3.10 -10.11
CA GLU A 15 -6.38 4.49 -10.17
C GLU A 15 -6.21 5.13 -8.79
N ILE A 16 -5.43 6.21 -8.71
CA ILE A 16 -5.21 6.95 -7.46
C ILE A 16 -6.37 7.97 -7.30
N PRO A 17 -7.18 7.88 -6.23
CA PRO A 17 -8.24 8.82 -5.98
C PRO A 17 -7.72 10.27 -5.84
N PRO A 18 -8.45 11.28 -6.33
CA PRO A 18 -8.11 12.68 -6.09
C PRO A 18 -8.00 13.00 -4.61
N GLY A 19 -7.00 13.80 -4.22
CA GLY A 19 -6.76 14.16 -2.82
C GLY A 19 -5.93 13.14 -2.03
N THR A 20 -5.50 12.04 -2.66
CA THR A 20 -4.50 11.13 -2.07
C THR A 20 -3.17 11.87 -1.89
N PRO A 21 -2.50 11.79 -0.73
CA PRO A 21 -1.19 12.40 -0.52
C PRO A 21 -0.14 11.96 -1.54
N GLU A 22 0.75 12.89 -1.92
CA GLU A 22 1.76 12.67 -2.97
C GLU A 22 2.72 11.51 -2.70
N TRP A 23 2.99 11.22 -1.42
CA TRP A 23 3.86 10.12 -1.02
C TRP A 23 3.22 8.73 -1.24
N ILE A 24 1.90 8.65 -1.43
CA ILE A 24 1.19 7.40 -1.73
C ILE A 24 1.16 7.19 -3.25
N SER A 25 2.05 6.32 -3.74
CA SER A 25 2.11 5.96 -5.16
C SER A 25 1.20 4.76 -5.50
N ALA A 26 0.89 4.59 -6.79
CA ALA A 26 0.17 3.42 -7.28
C ALA A 26 0.88 2.09 -6.96
N ASP A 27 2.22 2.10 -6.98
CA ASP A 27 3.03 0.94 -6.62
C ASP A 27 2.93 0.62 -5.13
N LEU A 28 2.96 1.64 -4.26
CA LEU A 28 2.79 1.46 -2.82
C LEU A 28 1.39 0.94 -2.48
N ILE A 29 0.34 1.44 -3.15
CA ILE A 29 -1.02 0.90 -3.00
C ILE A 29 -1.05 -0.57 -3.40
N ARG A 30 -0.43 -0.92 -4.54
CA ARG A 30 -0.41 -2.30 -5.03
C ARG A 30 0.33 -3.24 -4.07
N ASP A 31 1.49 -2.83 -3.57
CA ASP A 31 2.27 -3.60 -2.61
C ASP A 31 1.51 -3.77 -1.30
N THR A 32 0.79 -2.73 -0.86
CA THR A 32 -0.10 -2.79 0.30
C THR A 32 -1.21 -3.83 0.06
N LEU A 33 -1.90 -3.80 -1.08
CA LEU A 33 -2.92 -4.78 -1.41
C LEU A 33 -2.35 -6.21 -1.40
N VAL A 34 -1.23 -6.45 -2.10
CA VAL A 34 -0.61 -7.79 -2.16
C VAL A 34 -0.18 -8.29 -0.78
N THR A 35 0.37 -7.40 0.04
CA THR A 35 0.88 -7.75 1.37
C THR A 35 -0.25 -8.05 2.33
N TRP A 36 -1.30 -7.23 2.34
CA TRP A 36 -2.34 -7.29 3.36
C TRP A 36 -3.53 -8.17 2.97
N GLN A 37 -3.84 -8.34 1.68
CA GLN A 37 -4.99 -9.13 1.22
C GLN A 37 -5.11 -10.52 1.84
N PRO A 38 -4.03 -11.31 2.04
CA PRO A 38 -4.12 -12.64 2.65
C PRO A 38 -4.65 -12.64 4.08
N TYR A 39 -4.54 -11.52 4.81
CA TYR A 39 -4.97 -11.38 6.20
C TYR A 39 -6.43 -10.90 6.33
N TYR A 40 -7.06 -10.46 5.24
CA TYR A 40 -8.43 -10.00 5.21
C TYR A 40 -9.36 -11.04 4.61
N ARG A 41 -10.51 -11.28 5.27
CA ARG A 41 -11.54 -12.21 4.76
C ARG A 41 -12.25 -11.69 3.50
N LYS A 42 -12.27 -10.37 3.29
CA LYS A 42 -12.86 -9.70 2.14
C LYS A 42 -11.75 -9.12 1.27
N SER A 43 -12.02 -8.96 -0.03
CA SER A 43 -11.12 -8.24 -0.93
C SER A 43 -10.90 -6.82 -0.43
N LEU A 44 -9.65 -6.42 -0.28
CA LEU A 44 -9.26 -5.05 0.01
C LEU A 44 -9.45 -4.21 -1.25
N THR A 45 -10.00 -3.01 -1.08
CA THR A 45 -10.12 -2.03 -2.15
C THR A 45 -8.94 -1.07 -2.14
N VAL A 46 -8.79 -0.28 -3.21
CA VAL A 46 -7.78 0.78 -3.28
C VAL A 46 -7.95 1.78 -2.14
N GLU A 47 -9.18 2.14 -1.83
CA GLU A 47 -9.52 3.05 -0.73
C GLU A 47 -9.09 2.48 0.62
N ALA A 48 -9.37 1.19 0.87
CA ALA A 48 -8.94 0.53 2.10
C ALA A 48 -7.41 0.45 2.22
N ALA A 49 -6.70 0.25 1.10
CA ALA A 49 -5.24 0.28 1.10
C ALA A 49 -4.69 1.70 1.40
N ILE A 50 -5.34 2.74 0.89
CA ILE A 50 -5.00 4.13 1.19
C ILE A 50 -5.24 4.44 2.67
N GLU A 51 -6.35 3.98 3.26
CA GLU A 51 -6.62 4.12 4.70
C GLU A 51 -5.52 3.47 5.55
N ILE A 52 -5.13 2.24 5.23
CA ILE A 52 -4.03 1.55 5.92
C ILE A 52 -2.74 2.37 5.87
N LEU A 53 -2.40 2.91 4.69
CA LEU A 53 -1.20 3.72 4.52
C LEU A 53 -1.28 5.02 5.33
N LEU A 54 -2.42 5.72 5.31
CA LEU A 54 -2.62 6.94 6.10
C LEU A 54 -2.47 6.67 7.60
N ASP A 55 -3.04 5.57 8.11
CA ASP A 55 -2.95 5.19 9.52
C ASP A 55 -1.49 4.91 9.92
N VAL A 56 -0.72 4.22 9.07
CA VAL A 56 0.71 3.97 9.30
C VAL A 56 1.52 5.27 9.24
N GLY A 57 1.23 6.14 8.27
CA GLY A 57 1.89 7.45 8.16
C GLY A 57 1.66 8.33 9.39
N GLN A 58 0.43 8.34 9.92
CA GLN A 58 0.10 9.03 11.17
C GLN A 58 0.81 8.42 12.37
N LEU A 59 0.88 7.09 12.44
CA LEU A 59 1.60 6.40 13.52
C LEU A 59 3.09 6.75 13.52
N ILE A 60 3.74 6.71 12.36
CA ILE A 60 5.16 7.08 12.23
C ILE A 60 5.38 8.55 12.62
N ALA A 61 4.52 9.46 12.16
CA ALA A 61 4.60 10.88 12.51
C ALA A 61 4.44 11.12 14.02
N LEU A 62 3.59 10.36 14.71
CA LEU A 62 3.45 10.44 16.16
C LEU A 62 4.68 9.91 16.92
N LEU A 63 5.39 8.94 16.34
CA LEU A 63 6.59 8.36 16.94
C LEU A 63 7.83 9.26 16.80
N GLY A 64 7.72 10.40 16.11
CA GLY A 64 8.77 11.43 16.06
C GLY A 64 10.00 11.02 15.27
N GLU A 65 9.91 9.97 14.46
CA GLU A 65 10.94 9.65 13.48
C GLU A 65 10.90 10.72 12.37
N PRO A 66 12.02 11.41 12.09
CA PRO A 66 12.09 12.51 11.13
C PRO A 66 11.84 12.08 9.68
#